data_AF-A0A0S3R232-F1
#
_entry.id   AF-A0A0S3R232-F1
#
_cell.length_a   1.000
_cell.length_b   1.000
_cell.length_c   1.000
_cell.angle_alpha   90.00
_cell.angle_beta   90.00
_cell.angle_gamma   90.00
#
_symmetry.space_group_name_H-M   'P 1'
#
loop_
_entity.id
_entity.type
_entity.pdbx_description
1 polymer ?
#
loop_
_entity_poly.entity_id
_entity_poly.type
_entity_poly.pdbx_seq_one_letter_code
_entity_poly.pdbx_strand_id
1 'polypeptide(L)'
;MSHNTAKAIWDYLKEEYAGDERIRSMQVLNLMREFELQRMKESNTIKEYLNTLLGIANKVRLLGTAFSYSRIVEKNSCIIPERYEASIATLENTKDLSKITLAEVLHALQAQE
;
A
#
# COMPACT_ATOMS: atom_id res chain seq x y z
N MET A 1 -24.26 -23.83 -26.39
CA MET A 1 -23.49 -25.06 -26.68
C MET A 1 -23.38 -25.84 -25.39
N SER A 2 -23.69 -27.15 -25.36
CA SER A 2 -23.60 -27.93 -24.13
C SER A 2 -22.16 -28.40 -23.91
N HIS A 3 -21.52 -27.95 -22.84
CA HIS A 3 -20.18 -28.38 -22.45
C HIS A 3 -20.31 -29.77 -21.78
N ASN A 4 -20.35 -30.84 -22.58
CA ASN A 4 -20.64 -32.21 -22.09
C ASN A 4 -19.46 -32.91 -21.39
N THR A 5 -18.40 -32.18 -21.05
CA THR A 5 -17.26 -32.71 -20.28
C THR A 5 -16.90 -31.75 -19.17
N ALA A 6 -16.49 -32.29 -18.01
CA ALA A 6 -16.03 -31.49 -16.87
C ALA A 6 -14.91 -30.52 -17.25
N LYS A 7 -14.02 -30.93 -18.18
CA LYS A 7 -12.96 -30.07 -18.71
C LYS A 7 -13.51 -28.88 -19.49
N ALA A 8 -14.49 -29.07 -20.37
CA ALA A 8 -15.07 -27.99 -21.15
C ALA A 8 -15.85 -26.99 -20.28
N ILE A 9 -16.47 -27.45 -19.18
CA ILE A 9 -17.10 -26.57 -18.17
C ILE A 9 -16.03 -25.77 -17.41
N TRP A 10 -14.93 -26.42 -17.02
CA TRP A 10 -13.81 -25.77 -16.35
C TRP A 10 -13.12 -24.71 -17.22
N ASP A 11 -12.86 -25.02 -18.49
CA ASP A 11 -12.23 -24.09 -19.43
C ASP A 11 -13.14 -22.88 -19.70
N TYR A 12 -14.46 -23.09 -19.84
CA TYR A 12 -15.45 -22.01 -19.96
C TYR A 12 -15.48 -21.11 -18.71
N LEU A 13 -15.55 -21.71 -17.51
CA LEU A 13 -15.48 -20.95 -16.26
C LEU A 13 -14.15 -20.18 -16.18
N LYS A 14 -13.03 -20.81 -16.50
CA LYS A 14 -11.73 -20.15 -16.47
C LYS A 14 -11.66 -18.97 -17.43
N GLU A 15 -12.23 -19.07 -18.62
CA GLU A 15 -12.25 -17.98 -19.61
C GLU A 15 -13.18 -16.83 -19.17
N GLU A 16 -14.36 -17.15 -18.64
CA GLU A 16 -15.31 -16.16 -18.11
C GLU A 16 -14.73 -15.40 -16.90
N TYR A 17 -14.04 -16.12 -15.99
CA TYR A 17 -13.41 -15.55 -14.80
C TYR A 17 -11.98 -15.02 -15.05
N ALA A 18 -11.32 -15.34 -16.16
CA ALA A 18 -10.03 -14.74 -16.53
C ALA A 18 -10.15 -13.24 -16.84
N GLY A 19 -11.34 -12.78 -17.26
CA GLY A 19 -11.68 -11.37 -17.34
C GLY A 19 -11.58 -10.68 -15.97
N ASP A 20 -12.07 -11.33 -14.92
CA ASP A 20 -11.96 -10.85 -13.54
C ASP A 20 -10.49 -10.78 -13.07
N GLU A 21 -9.67 -11.79 -13.40
CA GLU A 21 -8.24 -11.78 -13.03
C GLU A 21 -7.46 -10.66 -13.71
N ARG A 22 -7.71 -10.41 -15.00
CA ARG A 22 -7.09 -9.28 -15.73
C ARG A 22 -7.55 -7.93 -15.18
N ILE A 23 -8.85 -7.77 -14.92
CA ILE A 23 -9.40 -6.53 -14.35
C ILE A 23 -8.83 -6.29 -12.95
N ARG A 24 -8.80 -7.32 -12.10
CA ARG A 24 -8.21 -7.27 -10.76
C ARG A 24 -6.74 -6.90 -10.80
N SER A 25 -5.97 -7.50 -11.71
CA SER A 25 -4.56 -7.16 -11.91
C SER A 25 -4.38 -5.69 -12.31
N MET A 26 -5.23 -5.19 -13.21
CA MET A 26 -5.19 -3.79 -13.63
C MET A 26 -5.60 -2.82 -12.50
N GLN A 27 -6.58 -3.19 -11.68
CA GLN A 27 -6.96 -2.43 -10.47
C GLN A 27 -5.81 -2.37 -9.47
N VAL A 28 -5.13 -3.49 -9.21
CA VAL A 28 -3.92 -3.53 -8.37
C VAL A 28 -2.85 -2.60 -8.93
N LEU A 29 -2.55 -2.67 -10.23
CA LEU A 29 -1.56 -1.78 -10.85
C LEU A 29 -1.90 -0.29 -10.70
N ASN A 30 -3.18 0.07 -10.87
CA ASN A 30 -3.62 1.45 -10.69
C ASN A 30 -3.49 1.92 -9.24
N LEU A 31 -3.83 1.06 -8.27
CA LEU A 31 -3.66 1.34 -6.84
C LEU A 31 -2.18 1.47 -6.46
N MET A 32 -1.31 0.63 -7.02
CA MET A 32 0.14 0.75 -6.81
C MET A 32 0.68 2.07 -7.39
N ARG A 33 0.19 2.48 -8.57
CA ARG A 33 0.52 3.80 -9.13
C ARG A 33 0.03 4.94 -8.23
N GLU A 34 -1.20 4.85 -7.72
CA GLU A 34 -1.75 5.82 -6.78
C GLU A 34 -0.89 5.92 -5.52
N PHE A 35 -0.51 4.78 -4.93
CA PHE A 35 0.41 4.72 -3.79
C PHE A 35 1.73 5.42 -4.09
N GLU A 36 2.32 5.19 -5.26
CA GLU A 36 3.60 5.81 -5.61
C GLU A 36 3.52 7.32 -5.86
N LEU A 37 2.37 7.81 -6.32
CA LEU A 37 2.15 9.23 -6.52
C LEU A 37 1.75 9.98 -5.24
N GLN A 38 1.44 9.28 -4.15
CA GLN A 38 1.17 9.93 -2.88
C GLN A 38 2.40 10.64 -2.34
N ARG A 39 2.20 11.91 -1.96
CA ARG A 39 3.18 12.77 -1.30
C ARG A 39 2.44 13.55 -0.21
N MET A 40 3.04 13.65 0.97
CA MET A 40 2.45 14.43 2.05
C MET A 40 2.58 15.92 1.72
N LYS A 41 1.47 16.66 1.79
CA LYS A 41 1.49 18.12 1.62
C LYS A 41 1.81 18.80 2.94
N GLU A 42 2.30 20.04 2.86
CA GLU A 42 2.54 20.87 4.05
C GLU A 42 1.31 20.98 4.96
N SER A 43 0.12 21.09 4.36
CA SER A 43 -1.15 21.24 5.08
C SER A 43 -1.76 19.94 5.60
N ASN A 44 -1.21 18.77 5.28
CA ASN A 44 -1.77 17.51 5.73
C ASN A 44 -1.32 17.19 7.16
N THR A 45 -2.21 16.59 7.93
CA THR A 45 -1.80 15.94 9.17
C THR A 45 -1.15 14.59 8.89
N ILE A 46 -0.26 14.14 9.78
CA ILE A 46 0.38 12.82 9.69
C ILE A 46 -0.67 11.71 9.63
N LYS A 47 -1.72 11.84 10.45
CA LYS A 47 -2.82 10.88 10.52
C LYS A 47 -3.59 10.79 9.19
N GLU A 48 -3.93 11.91 8.57
CA GLU A 48 -4.64 11.95 7.28
C GLU A 48 -3.81 11.30 6.17
N TYR A 49 -2.52 11.63 6.10
CA TYR A 49 -1.62 11.06 5.10
C TYR A 49 -1.49 9.55 5.25
N LEU A 50 -1.23 9.07 6.48
CA LEU A 50 -1.11 7.64 6.76
C LEU A 50 -2.40 6.87 6.51
N ASN A 51 -3.56 7.43 6.85
CA ASN A 51 -4.85 6.82 6.55
C ASN A 51 -5.05 6.63 5.04
N THR A 52 -4.57 7.57 4.22
CA THR A 52 -4.63 7.46 2.75
C THR A 52 -3.77 6.29 2.26
N LEU A 53 -2.52 6.19 2.72
CA LEU A 53 -1.62 5.08 2.36
C LEU A 53 -2.17 3.72 2.81
N LEU A 54 -2.68 3.64 4.04
CA LEU A 54 -3.30 2.43 4.59
C LEU A 54 -4.56 2.04 3.82
N GLY A 55 -5.36 3.02 3.40
CA GLY A 55 -6.54 2.81 2.56
C GLY A 55 -6.18 2.14 1.24
N ILE A 56 -5.13 2.61 0.56
CA ILE A 56 -4.65 2.00 -0.69
C ILE A 56 -4.13 0.58 -0.44
N ALA A 57 -3.29 0.39 0.57
CA ALA A 57 -2.75 -0.93 0.94
C ALA A 57 -3.86 -1.94 1.24
N ASN A 58 -4.91 -1.53 1.94
CA ASN A 58 -6.05 -2.39 2.25
C ASN A 58 -6.85 -2.76 0.99
N LYS A 59 -7.06 -1.83 0.06
CA LYS A 59 -7.70 -2.13 -1.24
C LYS A 59 -6.89 -3.17 -2.02
N VAL A 60 -5.57 -3.04 -2.06
CA VAL A 60 -4.68 -4.03 -2.74
C VAL A 60 -4.81 -5.42 -2.10
N ARG A 61 -4.85 -5.49 -0.76
CA ARG A 61 -5.06 -6.75 -0.01
C ARG A 61 -6.43 -7.38 -0.27
N LEU A 62 -7.48 -6.56 -0.35
CA LEU A 62 -8.83 -7.02 -0.68
C LEU A 62 -8.91 -7.63 -2.08
N LEU A 63 -8.07 -7.15 -3.01
CA LEU A 63 -7.92 -7.74 -4.34
C LEU A 63 -7.01 -9.00 -4.34
N GLY A 64 -6.66 -9.54 -3.18
CA GLY A 64 -5.88 -10.77 -3.05
C GLY A 64 -4.37 -10.61 -3.26
N THR A 65 -3.87 -9.38 -3.41
CA THR A 65 -2.43 -9.12 -3.55
C THR A 65 -1.81 -8.76 -2.20
N ALA A 66 -0.71 -9.41 -1.85
CA ALA A 66 0.02 -9.08 -0.63
C ALA A 66 0.61 -7.66 -0.71
N PHE A 67 0.51 -6.91 0.39
CA PHE A 67 1.09 -5.57 0.53
C PHE A 67 1.77 -5.44 1.90
N SER A 68 3.09 -5.23 1.92
CA SER A 68 3.86 -5.15 3.18
C SER A 68 3.73 -3.77 3.83
N TYR A 69 3.79 -3.71 5.15
CA TYR A 69 3.87 -2.44 5.88
C TYR A 69 5.24 -1.78 5.74
N SER A 70 6.31 -2.54 5.43
CA SER A 70 7.65 -1.97 5.17
C SER A 70 7.63 -0.96 4.02
N ARG A 71 6.85 -1.23 2.95
CA ARG A 71 6.65 -0.28 1.86
C ARG A 71 6.03 1.05 2.32
N ILE A 72 5.15 1.01 3.30
CA ILE A 72 4.55 2.24 3.86
C ILE A 72 5.59 3.01 4.67
N VAL A 73 6.41 2.32 5.47
CA VAL A 73 7.50 2.93 6.24
C VAL A 73 8.53 3.58 5.30
N GLU A 74 9.02 2.85 4.30
CA GLU A 74 9.95 3.36 3.28
C GLU A 74 9.38 4.60 2.56
N LYS A 75 8.09 4.56 2.21
CA LYS A 75 7.40 5.69 1.58
C LYS A 75 7.36 6.93 2.46
N ASN A 76 7.14 6.75 3.77
CA ASN A 76 7.14 7.86 4.72
C ASN A 76 8.53 8.47 4.84
N SER A 77 9.59 7.68 5.00
CA SER A 77 10.96 8.21 5.08
C SER A 77 11.38 9.02 3.84
N CYS A 78 10.86 8.68 2.65
CA CYS A 78 11.30 9.31 1.40
C CYS A 78 10.55 10.60 1.01
N ILE A 79 9.32 10.82 1.50
CA ILE A 79 8.43 11.89 0.99
C ILE A 79 7.77 12.68 2.12
N ILE A 80 8.41 12.75 3.27
CA ILE A 80 7.94 13.57 4.38
C ILE A 80 8.41 15.02 4.23
N PRO A 81 7.61 16.01 4.65
CA PRO A 81 8.04 17.41 4.74
C PRO A 81 9.28 17.60 5.62
N GLU A 82 10.10 18.60 5.28
CA GLU A 82 11.36 18.95 5.97
C GLU A 82 11.17 19.10 7.49
N ARG A 83 10.01 19.63 7.92
CA ARG A 83 9.69 19.81 9.35
C ARG A 83 9.77 18.51 10.16
N TYR A 84 9.64 17.35 9.53
CA TYR A 84 9.69 16.03 10.17
C TYR A 84 11.02 15.29 10.01
N GLU A 85 11.97 15.82 9.23
CA GLU A 85 13.24 15.15 8.94
C GLU A 85 14.03 14.83 10.21
N ALA A 86 14.06 15.75 11.18
CA ALA A 86 14.77 15.53 12.44
C ALA A 86 14.22 14.33 13.25
N SER A 87 12.89 14.15 13.25
CA SER A 87 12.24 13.02 13.94
C SER A 87 12.52 11.70 13.24
N ILE A 88 12.49 11.68 11.91
CA ILE A 88 12.87 10.49 11.12
C ILE A 88 14.34 10.16 11.33
N ALA A 89 15.25 11.13 11.17
CA ALA A 89 16.68 10.91 11.38
C ALA A 89 16.99 10.38 12.78
N THR A 90 16.28 10.86 13.81
CA THR A 90 16.42 10.33 15.18
C THR A 90 15.95 8.88 15.27
N LEU A 91 14.82 8.54 14.65
CA LEU A 91 14.29 7.19 14.65
C LEU A 91 15.22 6.20 13.90
N GLU A 92 15.74 6.61 12.75
CA GLU A 92 16.66 5.82 11.93
C GLU A 92 18.02 5.62 12.61
N ASN A 93 18.53 6.62 13.34
CA ASN A 93 19.79 6.50 14.08
C ASN A 93 19.67 5.66 15.36
N THR A 94 18.46 5.54 15.93
CA THR A 94 18.24 4.81 17.18
C THR A 94 17.81 3.36 16.98
N LYS A 95 17.29 3.01 15.80
CA LYS A 95 16.80 1.66 15.49
C LYS A 95 17.20 1.21 14.10
N ASP A 96 17.45 -0.09 13.98
CA ASP A 96 17.61 -0.78 12.70
C ASP A 96 16.36 -0.56 11.83
N LEU A 97 16.54 -0.01 10.62
CA LEU A 97 15.48 0.28 9.65
C LEU A 97 14.58 -0.93 9.38
N SER A 98 15.14 -2.14 9.39
CA SER A 98 14.39 -3.38 9.15
C SER A 98 13.42 -3.74 10.29
N LYS A 99 13.55 -3.10 11.45
CA LYS A 99 12.76 -3.34 12.67
C LYS A 99 11.82 -2.20 13.02
N ILE A 100 11.90 -1.08 12.32
CA ILE A 100 11.02 0.07 12.57
C ILE A 100 9.59 -0.29 12.16
N THR A 101 8.67 -0.17 13.11
CA THR A 101 7.25 -0.41 12.89
C THR A 101 6.53 0.86 12.49
N LEU A 102 5.39 0.71 11.80
CA LEU A 102 4.55 1.84 11.41
C LEU A 102 4.04 2.66 12.61
N ALA A 103 3.77 1.99 13.74
CA ALA A 103 3.31 2.66 14.96
C ALA A 103 4.39 3.57 15.55
N GLU A 104 5.65 3.16 15.49
CA GLU A 104 6.77 3.97 15.99
C GLU A 104 7.02 5.18 15.09
N VAL A 105 6.94 5.01 13.77
CA VAL A 105 6.98 6.14 12.83
C VAL A 105 5.86 7.12 13.13
N LEU A 106 4.62 6.64 13.30
CA LEU A 106 3.48 7.48 13.64
C LEU A 106 3.73 8.27 14.93
N HIS A 107 4.16 7.62 16.01
CA HIS A 107 4.39 8.28 17.29
C HIS A 107 5.51 9.33 17.21
N ALA A 108 6.60 9.04 16.50
CA ALA A 108 7.71 9.97 16.33
C ALA A 108 7.26 11.24 15.59
N LEU A 109 6.44 11.07 14.55
CA LEU A 109 5.97 12.17 13.71
C LEU A 109 4.88 13.00 14.37
N GLN A 110 3.95 12.37 15.10
CA GLN A 110 2.89 13.06 15.83
C GLN A 110 3.41 13.88 17.02
N ALA A 111 4.57 13.54 17.58
CA ALA A 111 5.18 14.34 18.65
C ALA A 111 5.61 15.74 18.18
N GLN A 112 5.69 15.96 16.87
CA GLN A 112 6.17 17.18 16.24
C GLN A 112 5.06 18.00 15.57
N GLU A 113 3.83 17.49 15.62
CA GLU A 113 2.61 18.08 15.07
C GLU A 113 1.88 18.92 16.13
#